data_AF-A0A7D7ZI19-F1
#
_entry.id   AF-A0A7D7ZI19-F1
#
_cell.length_a   1.000
_cell.length_b   1.000
_cell.length_c   1.000
_cell.angle_alpha   90.00
_cell.angle_beta   90.00
_cell.angle_gamma   90.00
#
_symmetry.space_group_name_H-M   'P 1'
#
loop_
_entity.id
_entity.type
_entity.pdbx_description
1 polymer ?
#
loop_
_entity_poly.entity_id
_entity_poly.type
_entity_poly.pdbx_seq_one_letter_code
_entity_poly.pdbx_strand_id
1 'polypeptide(L)'
;MVEKMWLGGIYFKDEGGYEIVLKSLNHYKNRLKTLNQSPELKEAGAMFAPVLNQQARKTVPKIDETVKKIQDSLNSIESVNNLQEDISFLQKALECYESDINKAEDTGYEYFVKLVGDMSQAKKDLEIIKIALKKINQFE
;
A
#
# COMPACT_ATOMS: atom_id res chain seq x y z
N MET A 1 -21.59 23.45 4.08
CA MET A 1 -21.21 22.04 3.84
C MET A 1 -20.66 21.54 5.16
N VAL A 2 -21.25 20.50 5.76
CA VAL A 2 -20.67 19.88 6.96
C VAL A 2 -19.42 19.14 6.49
N GLU A 3 -18.26 19.42 7.09
CA GLU A 3 -17.05 18.65 6.84
C GLU A 3 -17.33 17.21 7.23
N LYS A 4 -17.26 16.29 6.27
CA LYS A 4 -17.44 14.87 6.55
C LYS A 4 -16.27 14.38 7.39
N MET A 5 -16.56 13.82 8.55
CA MET A 5 -15.53 13.32 9.46
C MET A 5 -14.99 12.00 8.92
N TRP A 6 -13.67 11.88 8.79
CA TRP A 6 -13.04 10.65 8.35
C TRP A 6 -13.03 9.61 9.48
N LEU A 7 -14.07 8.78 9.55
CA LEU A 7 -14.17 7.66 10.50
C LEU A 7 -13.01 6.66 10.35
N GLY A 8 -12.45 6.55 9.14
CA GLY A 8 -11.27 5.74 8.89
C GLY A 8 -10.04 6.14 9.71
N GLY A 9 -9.95 7.40 10.17
CA GLY A 9 -8.88 7.87 11.05
C GLY A 9 -8.85 7.16 12.40
N ILE A 10 -10.01 6.80 12.95
CA ILE A 10 -10.12 6.06 14.23
C ILE A 10 -9.56 4.65 14.06
N TYR A 11 -9.99 3.94 13.00
CA TYR A 11 -9.42 2.63 12.67
C TYR A 11 -7.90 2.73 12.46
N PHE A 12 -7.47 3.75 11.71
CA PHE A 12 -6.09 3.93 11.35
C PHE A 12 -5.20 4.05 12.60
N LYS A 13 -5.60 4.84 13.59
CA LYS A 13 -4.81 5.08 14.80
C LYS A 13 -5.13 4.12 15.94
N ASP A 14 -6.38 4.11 16.39
CA ASP A 14 -6.78 3.51 17.67
C ASP A 14 -6.97 1.99 17.56
N GLU A 15 -7.29 1.48 16.38
CA GLU A 15 -7.37 0.03 16.11
C GLU A 15 -6.06 -0.55 15.52
N GLY A 16 -5.00 0.25 15.40
CA GLY A 16 -3.73 -0.20 14.84
C GLY A 16 -3.71 -0.38 13.32
N GLY A 17 -4.70 0.16 12.60
CA GLY A 17 -4.79 0.03 11.13
C GLY A 17 -3.60 0.61 10.36
N TYR A 18 -2.84 1.52 10.96
CA TYR A 18 -1.62 2.08 10.38
C TYR A 18 -0.55 1.02 10.11
N GLU A 19 -0.50 -0.08 10.88
CA GLU A 19 0.55 -1.10 10.76
C GLU A 19 0.50 -1.79 9.40
N ILE A 20 -0.68 -2.25 8.98
CA ILE A 20 -0.85 -2.89 7.68
C ILE A 20 -0.62 -1.89 6.55
N VAL A 21 -1.01 -0.63 6.71
CA VAL A 21 -0.79 0.41 5.72
C VAL A 21 0.70 0.70 5.53
N LEU A 22 1.47 0.81 6.62
CA LEU A 22 2.92 0.96 6.57
C LEU A 22 3.59 -0.25 5.90
N LYS A 23 3.13 -1.46 6.22
CA LYS A 23 3.61 -2.69 5.59
C LYS A 23 3.34 -2.71 4.08
N SER A 24 2.13 -2.34 3.67
CA SER A 24 1.72 -2.21 2.26
C SER A 24 2.52 -1.12 1.53
N LEU A 25 2.78 0.03 2.16
CA LEU A 25 3.62 1.08 1.59
C LEU A 25 5.05 0.59 1.36
N ASN A 26 5.62 -0.11 2.33
CA ASN A 26 6.95 -0.70 2.20
C ASN A 26 7.00 -1.79 1.10
N HIS A 27 5.98 -2.64 1.03
CA HIS A 27 5.82 -3.63 -0.04
C HIS A 27 5.75 -2.94 -1.41
N TYR A 28 4.90 -1.93 -1.55
CA TYR A 28 4.76 -1.18 -2.78
C TYR A 28 6.07 -0.51 -3.20
N LYS A 29 6.82 0.06 -2.25
CA LYS A 29 8.17 0.60 -2.49
C LYS A 29 9.12 -0.47 -3.01
N ASN A 30 9.14 -1.66 -2.41
CA ASN A 30 9.98 -2.76 -2.85
C ASN A 30 9.61 -3.23 -4.26
N ARG A 31 8.31 -3.33 -4.57
CA ARG A 31 7.84 -3.65 -5.91
C ARG A 31 8.34 -2.65 -6.94
N LEU A 32 8.21 -1.36 -6.65
CA LEU A 32 8.66 -0.28 -7.55
C LEU A 32 10.18 -0.35 -7.80
N LYS A 33 10.98 -0.74 -6.80
CA LYS A 33 12.42 -0.89 -6.92
C LYS A 33 12.84 -2.13 -7.74
N THR A 34 12.01 -3.16 -7.80
CA THR A 34 12.30 -4.42 -8.51
C THR A 34 11.45 -4.60 -9.77
N LEU A 35 10.85 -3.53 -10.30
CA LEU A 35 10.00 -3.58 -11.50
C LEU A 35 10.69 -4.30 -12.67
N ASN A 36 11.98 -4.03 -12.91
CA ASN A 36 12.75 -4.66 -13.98
C ASN A 36 12.86 -6.19 -13.88
N GLN A 37 12.61 -6.77 -12.69
CA GLN A 37 12.60 -8.21 -12.46
C GLN A 37 11.21 -8.82 -12.60
N SER A 38 10.16 -8.00 -12.67
CA SER A 38 8.77 -8.47 -12.77
C SER A 38 8.55 -9.24 -14.07
N PRO A 39 7.90 -10.42 -14.02
CA PRO A 39 7.51 -11.15 -15.22
C PRO A 39 6.56 -10.33 -16.13
N GLU A 40 5.76 -9.43 -15.55
CA GLU A 40 4.82 -8.56 -16.28
C GLU A 40 5.54 -7.58 -17.22
N LEU A 41 6.76 -7.19 -16.86
CA LEU A 41 7.60 -6.28 -17.64
C LEU A 41 8.46 -6.98 -18.70
N LYS A 42 8.64 -8.31 -18.59
CA LYS A 42 9.44 -9.10 -19.54
C LYS A 42 8.69 -9.43 -20.82
N GLU A 43 7.36 -9.54 -20.79
CA GLU A 43 6.56 -9.90 -21.96
C GLU A 43 5.90 -8.68 -22.63
N ALA A 44 4.83 -8.14 -22.05
CA ALA A 44 4.06 -7.04 -22.65
C ALA A 44 4.50 -5.64 -22.17
N GLY A 45 5.18 -5.56 -21.01
CA GLY A 45 5.52 -4.29 -20.37
C GLY A 45 6.79 -3.61 -20.89
N ALA A 46 7.60 -4.25 -21.74
CA ALA A 46 8.89 -3.70 -22.20
C ALA A 46 8.77 -2.33 -22.90
N MET A 47 7.68 -2.11 -23.65
CA MET A 47 7.39 -0.82 -24.29
C MET A 47 7.01 0.27 -23.27
N PHE A 48 6.43 -0.12 -22.12
CA PHE A 48 6.04 0.78 -21.04
C PHE A 48 7.12 0.93 -19.96
N ALA A 49 8.19 0.14 -20.02
CA ALA A 49 9.25 0.14 -19.02
C ALA A 49 9.85 1.53 -18.75
N PRO A 50 10.09 2.42 -19.74
CA PRO A 50 10.57 3.78 -19.47
C PRO A 50 9.57 4.61 -18.64
N VAL A 51 8.27 4.50 -18.96
CA VAL A 51 7.20 5.23 -18.26
C VAL A 51 7.04 4.71 -16.83
N LEU A 52 7.02 3.39 -16.67
CA LEU A 52 6.89 2.74 -15.36
C LEU A 52 8.10 3.06 -14.47
N ASN A 53 9.31 3.06 -15.01
CA ASN A 53 10.52 3.46 -14.27
C ASN A 53 10.49 4.95 -13.89
N GLN A 54 9.99 5.83 -14.77
CA GLN A 54 9.85 7.25 -14.45
C GLN A 54 8.81 7.47 -13.34
N GLN A 55 7.69 6.75 -13.39
CA GLN A 55 6.68 6.78 -12.33
C GLN A 55 7.27 6.26 -11.01
N ALA A 56 7.95 5.12 -11.01
CA ALA A 56 8.60 4.56 -9.83
C ALA A 56 9.58 5.54 -9.17
N ARG A 57 10.39 6.27 -9.96
CA ARG A 57 11.31 7.30 -9.45
C ARG A 57 10.61 8.45 -8.71
N LYS A 58 9.37 8.78 -9.07
CA LYS A 58 8.57 9.81 -8.40
C LYS A 58 7.79 9.24 -7.22
N THR A 59 7.28 8.03 -7.36
CA THR A 59 6.43 7.39 -6.35
C THR A 59 7.24 6.91 -5.15
N VAL A 60 8.46 6.40 -5.33
CA VAL A 60 9.28 5.93 -4.19
C VAL A 60 9.55 7.03 -3.16
N PRO A 61 10.00 8.25 -3.54
CA PRO A 61 10.11 9.37 -2.60
C PRO A 61 8.77 9.73 -1.93
N LYS A 62 7.67 9.73 -2.70
CA LYS A 62 6.33 9.98 -2.14
C LYS A 62 5.95 8.95 -1.08
N ILE A 63 6.30 7.68 -1.27
CA ILE A 63 6.09 6.64 -0.24
C ILE A 63 6.84 7.00 1.04
N ASP A 64 8.10 7.41 0.93
CA ASP A 64 8.92 7.79 2.09
C ASP A 64 8.34 9.01 2.83
N GLU A 65 7.86 10.00 2.09
CA GLU A 65 7.14 11.15 2.65
C GLU A 65 5.84 10.73 3.36
N THR A 66 5.03 9.87 2.73
CA THR A 66 3.77 9.37 3.32
C THR A 66 4.04 8.54 4.57
N VAL A 67 5.05 7.66 4.57
CA VAL A 67 5.44 6.87 5.74
C VAL A 67 5.82 7.79 6.89
N LYS A 68 6.64 8.82 6.63
CA LYS A 68 7.00 9.81 7.64
C LYS A 68 5.78 10.59 8.13
N LYS A 69 4.92 11.06 7.23
CA LYS A 69 3.68 11.78 7.56
C LYS A 69 2.77 10.94 8.46
N ILE A 70 2.64 9.65 8.19
CA ILE A 70 1.90 8.70 9.04
C ILE A 70 2.52 8.68 10.43
N GLN A 71 3.82 8.39 10.54
CA GLN A 71 4.52 8.28 11.82
C GLN A 71 4.41 9.56 12.67
N ASP A 72 4.60 10.72 12.05
CA ASP A 72 4.48 12.03 12.70
C ASP A 72 3.04 12.31 13.18
N SER A 73 2.04 11.75 12.50
CA SER A 73 0.62 11.97 12.79
C SER A 73 0.05 11.05 13.87
N LEU A 74 0.70 9.92 14.20
CA LEU A 74 0.15 8.92 15.14
C LEU A 74 -0.09 9.46 16.57
N ASN A 75 0.47 10.61 16.92
CA ASN A 75 0.34 11.19 18.26
C ASN A 75 -1.05 11.80 18.53
N SER A 76 -1.83 12.18 17.50
CA SER A 76 -3.17 12.76 17.68
C SER A 76 -4.12 12.38 16.55
N ILE A 77 -5.42 12.26 16.87
CA ILE A 77 -6.44 11.94 15.87
C ILE A 77 -6.62 13.10 14.86
N GLU A 78 -6.44 14.34 15.31
CA GLU A 78 -6.47 15.54 14.47
C GLU A 78 -5.38 15.51 13.39
N SER A 79 -4.16 15.10 13.75
CA SER A 79 -3.08 14.94 12.79
C SER A 79 -3.34 13.78 11.83
N VAL A 80 -3.91 12.67 12.32
CA VAL A 80 -4.32 11.55 11.47
C VAL A 80 -5.37 11.99 10.45
N ASN A 81 -6.33 12.85 10.82
CA ASN A 81 -7.33 13.35 9.88
C ASN A 81 -6.73 14.11 8.68
N ASN A 82 -5.53 14.69 8.81
CA ASN A 82 -4.81 15.32 7.69
C ASN A 82 -4.28 14.29 6.66
N LEU A 83 -4.33 12.99 6.96
CA LEU A 83 -4.04 11.90 6.02
C LEU A 83 -5.22 11.60 5.10
N GLN A 84 -6.39 12.23 5.31
CA GLN A 84 -7.56 12.05 4.46
C GLN A 84 -7.26 12.33 2.97
N GLU A 85 -6.41 13.33 2.71
CA GLU A 85 -5.96 13.67 1.35
C GLU A 85 -5.12 12.58 0.69
N ASP A 86 -4.51 11.70 1.50
CA ASP A 86 -3.66 10.61 1.05
C ASP A 86 -4.40 9.27 0.92
N ILE A 87 -5.69 9.19 1.28
CA ILE A 87 -6.46 7.92 1.28
C ILE A 87 -6.31 7.17 -0.04
N SER A 88 -6.47 7.85 -1.18
CA SER A 88 -6.34 7.21 -2.49
C SER A 88 -4.94 6.64 -2.75
N PHE A 89 -3.91 7.19 -2.12
CA PHE A 89 -2.54 6.66 -2.19
C PHE A 89 -2.34 5.48 -1.24
N LEU A 90 -2.92 5.53 -0.03
CA LEU A 90 -2.90 4.42 0.93
C LEU A 90 -3.65 3.20 0.38
N GLN A 91 -4.81 3.42 -0.26
CA GLN A 91 -5.57 2.38 -0.96
C GLN A 91 -4.72 1.68 -2.03
N LYS A 92 -4.05 2.45 -2.89
CA LYS A 92 -3.18 1.88 -3.93
C LYS A 92 -2.07 1.00 -3.36
N ALA A 93 -1.51 1.37 -2.20
CA ALA A 93 -0.50 0.56 -1.55
C ALA A 93 -1.10 -0.77 -1.03
N LEU A 94 -2.28 -0.71 -0.40
CA LEU A 94 -3.02 -1.88 0.08
C LEU A 94 -3.39 -2.83 -1.07
N GLU A 95 -4.00 -2.30 -2.15
CA GLU A 95 -4.38 -3.05 -3.35
C GLU A 95 -3.16 -3.66 -4.05
N CYS A 96 -2.03 -2.94 -4.07
CA CYS A 96 -0.78 -3.46 -4.63
C CYS A 96 -0.29 -4.67 -3.84
N TYR A 97 -0.33 -4.61 -2.51
CA TYR A 97 0.08 -5.73 -1.68
C TYR A 97 -0.87 -6.92 -1.82
N GLU A 98 -2.18 -6.69 -1.74
CA GLU A 98 -3.21 -7.70 -1.98
C GLU A 98 -3.01 -8.40 -3.34
N SER A 99 -2.82 -7.63 -4.41
CA SER A 99 -2.61 -8.19 -5.75
C SER A 99 -1.37 -9.08 -5.84
N ASP A 100 -0.27 -8.68 -5.19
CA ASP A 100 0.97 -9.47 -5.22
C ASP A 100 0.90 -10.73 -4.37
N ILE A 101 0.18 -10.69 -3.24
CA ILE A 101 -0.10 -11.90 -2.44
C ILE A 101 -0.90 -12.88 -3.29
N ASN A 102 -1.99 -12.44 -3.91
CA ASN A 102 -2.82 -13.29 -4.77
C ASN A 102 -2.00 -13.85 -5.94
N LYS A 103 -1.19 -13.03 -6.61
CA LYS A 103 -0.30 -13.50 -7.69
C LYS A 103 0.72 -14.52 -7.20
N ALA A 104 1.33 -14.31 -6.04
CA ALA A 104 2.26 -15.26 -5.46
C ALA A 104 1.60 -16.61 -5.18
N GLU A 105 0.34 -16.61 -4.69
CA GLU A 105 -0.43 -17.82 -4.43
C GLU A 105 -0.91 -18.53 -5.70
N ASP A 106 -1.49 -17.78 -6.63
CA ASP A 106 -2.14 -18.34 -7.82
C ASP A 106 -1.14 -18.83 -8.87
N THR A 107 -0.04 -18.10 -9.06
CA THR A 107 0.93 -18.38 -10.13
C THR A 107 2.16 -19.13 -9.65
N GLY A 108 2.51 -19.01 -8.37
CA GLY A 108 3.78 -19.50 -7.83
C GLY A 108 5.02 -18.86 -8.46
N TYR A 109 4.88 -17.75 -9.19
CA TYR A 109 6.03 -17.10 -9.82
C TYR A 109 7.04 -16.64 -8.76
N GLU A 110 8.28 -17.10 -8.93
CA GLU A 110 9.38 -16.87 -7.98
C GLU A 110 9.56 -15.39 -7.64
N TYR A 111 9.34 -14.48 -8.61
CA TYR A 111 9.37 -13.04 -8.38
C TYR A 111 8.38 -12.59 -7.30
N PHE A 112 7.09 -12.95 -7.43
CA PHE A 112 6.06 -12.52 -6.48
C PHE A 112 6.23 -13.19 -5.13
N VAL A 113 6.60 -14.48 -5.10
CA VAL A 113 6.90 -15.20 -3.86
C VAL A 113 8.06 -14.53 -3.11
N LYS A 114 9.15 -14.17 -3.80
CA LYS A 114 10.29 -13.44 -3.21
C LYS A 114 9.92 -12.02 -2.77
N LEU A 115 9.07 -11.34 -3.53
CA LEU A 115 8.64 -9.98 -3.24
C LEU A 115 7.77 -9.93 -1.99
N VAL A 116 6.84 -10.87 -1.84
CA VAL A 116 5.92 -11.00 -0.69
C VAL A 116 6.65 -11.56 0.54
N GLY A 117 7.54 -12.53 0.35
CA GLY A 117 8.32 -13.14 1.43
C GLY A 117 7.57 -14.25 2.16
N ASP A 118 7.24 -14.03 3.43
CA ASP A 118 6.55 -15.03 4.27
C ASP A 118 5.07 -15.17 3.85
N MET A 119 4.79 -16.19 3.05
CA MET A 119 3.44 -16.48 2.57
C MET A 119 2.45 -16.85 3.69
N SER A 120 2.91 -17.41 4.81
CA SER A 120 2.01 -17.73 5.93
C SER A 120 1.54 -16.47 6.64
N GLN A 121 2.44 -15.48 6.80
CA GLN A 121 2.07 -14.18 7.33
C GLN A 121 1.26 -13.37 6.31
N ALA A 122 1.64 -13.41 5.03
CA ALA A 122 0.93 -12.71 3.96
C ALA A 122 -0.56 -13.11 3.86
N LYS A 123 -0.88 -14.39 4.07
CA LYS A 123 -2.28 -14.86 4.15
C LYS A 123 -3.08 -14.20 5.26
N LYS A 124 -2.45 -13.97 6.42
CA LYS A 124 -3.10 -13.24 7.53
C LYS A 124 -3.24 -11.77 7.18
N ASP A 125 -2.21 -11.19 6.57
CA ASP A 125 -2.22 -9.81 6.13
C ASP A 125 -3.33 -9.57 5.11
N LEU A 126 -3.64 -10.51 4.22
CA LEU A 126 -4.71 -10.41 3.23
C LEU A 126 -6.07 -10.09 3.86
N GLU A 127 -6.43 -10.76 4.95
CA GLU A 127 -7.67 -10.49 5.68
C GLU A 127 -7.65 -9.10 6.34
N ILE A 128 -6.50 -8.69 6.88
CA ILE A 128 -6.31 -7.36 7.47
C ILE A 128 -6.41 -6.27 6.39
N ILE A 129 -5.84 -6.50 5.19
CA ILE A 129 -5.90 -5.58 4.05
C ILE A 129 -7.34 -5.34 3.62
N LYS A 130 -8.17 -6.40 3.51
CA LYS A 130 -9.59 -6.26 3.17
C LYS A 130 -10.34 -5.39 4.18
N ILE A 131 -10.07 -5.57 5.47
CA ILE A 131 -10.63 -4.74 6.54
C ILE A 131 -10.14 -3.29 6.40
N ALA A 132 -8.84 -3.09 6.16
CA ALA A 132 -8.24 -1.78 6.01
C ALA A 132 -8.87 -1.02 4.83
N LEU A 133 -8.94 -1.64 3.65
CA LEU A 133 -9.58 -1.08 2.45
C LEU A 133 -11.03 -0.67 2.70
N LYS A 134 -11.78 -1.45 3.47
CA LYS A 134 -13.15 -1.10 3.84
C LYS A 134 -13.19 0.10 4.79
N LYS A 135 -12.36 0.10 5.84
CA LYS A 135 -12.43 1.09 6.92
C LYS A 135 -11.84 2.45 6.55
N ILE A 136 -10.74 2.51 5.80
CA ILE A 136 -10.14 3.79 5.39
C ILE A 136 -11.03 4.61 4.44
N ASN A 137 -12.06 4.00 3.86
CA ASN A 137 -13.04 4.67 2.99
C ASN A 137 -14.32 5.12 3.72
N GLN A 138 -14.38 4.97 5.05
CA GLN A 138 -15.56 5.35 5.83
C GLN A 138 -15.54 6.83 6.20
N PHE A 139 -16.66 7.50 5.96
CA PHE A 139 -16.90 8.91 6.27
C PHE A 139 -18.29 9.05 6.88
N GLU A 140 -18.43 9.98 7.83
CA GLU A 140 -19.72 10.41 8.42
C GLU A 140 -20.11 11.79 7.89
#